data_AF-A0AAV4N9X7-F1
#
_entry.id   AF-A0AAV4N9X7-F1
#
_cell.length_a   1.000
_cell.length_b   1.000
_cell.length_c   1.000
_cell.angle_alpha   90.00
_cell.angle_beta   90.00
_cell.angle_gamma   90.00
#
_symmetry.space_group_name_H-M   'P 1'
#
loop_
_entity.id
_entity.type
_entity.pdbx_description
1 polymer ?
#
loop_
_entity_poly.entity_id
_entity_poly.type
_entity_poly.pdbx_seq_one_letter_code
_entity_poly.pdbx_strand_id
1 'polypeptide(L)'
;MIGGFLFILIQLVLIIDFAHGWTERWLENYEETQSKGWYCALIFFTLLHYVLSIAAAVLLFIYYTQALIYYPDLIKICKNIIFNLICCIILSIVSVLPKVQDALPKSGLLQSSVVMLYVMYLTWSSLNNSHTCRPAFLQKAHTFDAQSIVTLVIWFICVLYSSIRTASNSQVSKLTMSEKILVQDGDSDLGKGDAESGKAWDNEDSEVVYSWSFFHFMFALASLYVMMTLTNWYDPVSSVPGQEAATNQASMWVKIISSWLCILLYLWSLIAPLVLKDREFN
;
A
#
# COMPACT_ATOMS: atom_id res chain seq x y z
N MET A 1 3.45 -18.71 6.44
CA MET A 1 4.21 -17.93 5.42
C MET A 1 3.40 -17.55 4.19
N ILE A 2 2.76 -18.50 3.48
CA ILE A 2 2.03 -18.22 2.22
C ILE A 2 0.93 -17.16 2.40
N GLY A 3 0.07 -17.30 3.41
CA GLY A 3 -0.99 -16.32 3.67
C GLY A 3 -0.46 -14.90 3.95
N GLY A 4 0.62 -14.79 4.71
CA GLY A 4 1.29 -13.52 4.96
C GLY A 4 1.91 -12.90 3.70
N PHE A 5 2.50 -13.71 2.81
CA PHE A 5 3.00 -13.25 1.52
C PHE A 5 1.87 -12.72 0.62
N LEU A 6 0.78 -13.48 0.49
CA LEU A 6 -0.38 -13.06 -0.29
C LEU A 6 -0.98 -11.76 0.25
N PHE A 7 -1.07 -11.62 1.58
CA PHE A 7 -1.53 -10.38 2.19
C PHE A 7 -0.58 -9.22 1.92
N ILE A 8 0.74 -9.42 1.97
CA ILE A 8 1.70 -8.36 1.61
C ILE A 8 1.40 -7.88 0.18
N LEU A 9 1.19 -8.78 -0.79
CA LEU A 9 0.87 -8.39 -2.16
C LEU A 9 -0.42 -7.56 -2.26
N ILE A 10 -1.48 -7.96 -1.55
CA ILE A 10 -2.73 -7.18 -1.47
C ILE A 10 -2.46 -5.82 -0.83
N GLN A 11 -1.67 -5.78 0.25
CA GLN A 11 -1.27 -4.56 0.92
C GLN A 11 -0.48 -3.62 -0.01
N LEU A 12 0.39 -4.14 -0.88
CA LEU A 12 1.10 -3.32 -1.89
C LEU A 12 0.10 -2.58 -2.77
N VAL A 13 -0.89 -3.31 -3.30
CA VAL A 13 -1.92 -2.75 -4.18
C VAL A 13 -2.79 -1.72 -3.44
N LEU A 14 -3.19 -2.01 -2.21
CA LEU A 14 -3.98 -1.08 -1.38
C LEU A 14 -3.22 0.21 -1.07
N ILE A 15 -1.91 0.14 -0.82
CA ILE A 15 -1.10 1.34 -0.54
C ILE A 15 -0.93 2.19 -1.80
N ILE A 16 -0.70 1.57 -2.96
CA ILE A 16 -0.61 2.29 -4.24
C ILE A 16 -1.94 2.97 -4.57
N ASP A 17 -3.04 2.25 -4.43
CA ASP A 17 -4.41 2.76 -4.62
C ASP A 17 -4.76 3.89 -3.64
N PHE A 18 -4.37 3.75 -2.37
CA PHE A 18 -4.47 4.82 -1.39
C PHE A 18 -3.66 6.06 -1.76
N ALA A 19 -2.42 5.88 -2.25
CA ALA A 19 -1.56 6.99 -2.64
C ALA A 19 -2.12 7.76 -3.86
N HIS A 20 -2.61 7.04 -4.87
CA HIS A 20 -3.31 7.63 -6.01
C HIS A 20 -4.58 8.35 -5.55
N GLY A 21 -5.45 7.67 -4.79
CA GLY A 21 -6.72 8.23 -4.33
C GLY A 21 -6.59 9.35 -3.29
N TRP A 22 -5.49 9.46 -2.56
CA TRP A 22 -5.19 10.66 -1.76
C TRP A 22 -4.85 11.82 -2.68
N THR A 23 -3.90 11.62 -3.59
CA THR A 23 -3.40 12.65 -4.50
C THR A 23 -4.54 13.23 -5.34
N GLU A 24 -5.36 12.37 -5.95
CA GLU A 24 -6.53 12.74 -6.73
C GLU A 24 -7.52 13.58 -5.93
N ARG A 25 -7.96 13.11 -4.75
CA ARG A 25 -8.94 13.85 -3.93
C ARG A 25 -8.44 15.22 -3.52
N TRP A 26 -7.18 15.35 -3.13
CA TRP A 26 -6.63 16.65 -2.71
C TRP A 26 -6.40 17.58 -3.88
N LEU A 27 -6.03 17.04 -5.04
CA LEU A 27 -5.88 17.80 -6.27
C LEU A 27 -7.24 18.31 -6.77
N GLU A 28 -8.28 17.48 -6.79
CA GLU A 28 -9.65 17.85 -7.15
C GLU A 28 -10.19 18.96 -6.23
N ASN A 29 -10.05 18.80 -4.92
CA ASN A 29 -10.47 19.85 -3.96
C ASN A 29 -9.74 21.17 -4.17
N TYR A 30 -8.47 21.13 -4.59
CA TYR A 30 -7.71 22.33 -4.96
C TYR A 30 -8.24 22.95 -6.26
N GLU A 31 -8.51 22.14 -7.29
CA GLU A 31 -9.04 22.62 -8.57
C GLU A 31 -10.43 23.25 -8.41
N GLU A 32 -11.31 22.65 -7.61
CA GLU A 32 -12.68 23.13 -7.35
C GLU A 32 -12.71 24.37 -6.45
N THR A 33 -11.96 24.36 -5.34
CA THR A 33 -12.02 25.46 -4.36
C THR A 33 -11.07 26.61 -4.71
N GLN A 34 -10.05 26.37 -5.56
CA GLN A 34 -8.91 27.27 -5.83
C GLN A 34 -8.23 27.79 -4.54
N SER A 35 -8.38 27.05 -3.44
CA SER A 35 -7.87 27.46 -2.13
C SER A 35 -6.38 27.16 -2.03
N LYS A 36 -5.60 28.18 -1.68
CA LYS A 36 -4.15 28.06 -1.40
C LYS A 36 -3.85 27.08 -0.25
N GLY A 37 -4.83 26.78 0.61
CA GLY A 37 -4.69 25.84 1.72
C GLY A 37 -4.44 24.41 1.26
N TRP A 38 -5.23 23.90 0.32
CA TRP A 38 -5.07 22.54 -0.22
C TRP A 38 -3.74 22.36 -0.96
N TYR A 39 -3.34 23.36 -1.73
CA TYR A 39 -2.04 23.38 -2.40
C TYR A 39 -0.86 23.37 -1.39
N CYS A 40 -0.94 24.19 -0.34
CA CYS A 40 0.07 24.20 0.73
C CYS A 40 0.14 22.85 1.45
N ALA A 41 -1.01 22.22 1.73
CA ALA A 41 -1.07 20.90 2.35
C ALA A 41 -0.43 19.82 1.45
N LEU A 42 -0.73 19.81 0.14
CA LEU A 42 -0.13 18.90 -0.84
C LEU A 42 1.41 18.98 -0.82
N ILE A 43 1.96 20.20 -0.89
CA ILE A 43 3.41 20.41 -0.87
C ILE A 43 4.00 19.98 0.48
N PHE A 44 3.38 20.38 1.59
CA PHE A 44 3.86 20.07 2.93
C PHE A 44 3.99 18.56 3.14
N PHE A 45 2.93 17.79 2.85
CA PHE A 45 2.96 16.34 3.01
C PHE A 45 3.93 15.66 2.04
N THR A 46 4.05 16.17 0.80
CA THR A 46 5.03 15.65 -0.16
C THR A 46 6.45 15.83 0.36
N LEU A 47 6.81 17.03 0.81
CA LEU A 47 8.14 17.31 1.37
C LEU A 47 8.41 16.50 2.63
N LEU A 48 7.43 16.39 3.53
CA LEU A 48 7.54 15.62 4.76
C LEU A 48 7.84 14.14 4.48
N HIS A 49 7.11 13.51 3.55
CA HIS A 49 7.36 12.11 3.17
C HIS A 49 8.74 11.92 2.51
N TYR A 50 9.18 12.84 1.65
CA TYR A 50 10.53 12.76 1.07
C TYR A 50 11.62 12.91 2.11
N VAL A 51 11.51 13.88 3.02
CA VAL A 51 12.48 14.08 4.11
C VAL A 51 12.55 12.84 5.01
N LEU A 52 11.40 12.27 5.39
CA LEU A 52 11.34 11.03 6.17
C LEU A 52 11.98 9.85 5.43
N SER A 53 11.72 9.72 4.12
CA SER A 53 12.28 8.63 3.30
C SER A 53 13.80 8.75 3.16
N ILE A 54 14.31 9.96 2.94
CA ILE A 54 15.76 10.21 2.85
C ILE A 54 16.42 9.98 4.21
N ALA A 55 15.83 10.48 5.30
CA ALA A 55 16.33 10.23 6.65
C ALA A 55 16.36 8.72 6.96
N ALA A 56 15.29 7.99 6.63
CA ALA A 56 15.26 6.53 6.77
C ALA A 56 16.37 5.85 5.96
N ALA A 57 16.59 6.27 4.70
CA ALA A 57 17.68 5.75 3.87
C ALA A 57 19.05 6.01 4.52
N VAL A 58 19.32 7.23 5.00
CA VAL A 58 20.58 7.58 5.67
C VAL A 58 20.80 6.75 6.93
N LEU A 59 19.77 6.57 7.76
CA LEU A 59 19.86 5.72 8.96
C LEU A 59 20.12 4.26 8.59
N LEU A 60 19.47 3.76 7.54
CA LEU A 60 19.74 2.41 7.01
C LEU A 60 21.18 2.28 6.56
N PHE A 61 21.73 3.27 5.85
CA PHE A 61 23.14 3.28 5.47
C PHE A 61 24.04 3.27 6.72
N ILE A 62 23.89 4.21 7.65
CA ILE A 62 24.80 4.34 8.80
C ILE A 62 24.79 3.07 9.65
N TYR A 63 23.63 2.53 10.00
CA TYR A 63 23.55 1.40 10.92
C TYR A 63 23.84 0.05 10.27
N TYR A 64 23.46 -0.16 9.01
CA TYR A 64 23.59 -1.46 8.35
C TYR A 64 24.83 -1.58 7.46
N THR A 65 25.46 -0.48 7.04
CA THR A 65 26.74 -0.55 6.31
C THR A 65 27.98 -0.66 7.20
N GLN A 66 27.90 -0.30 8.49
CA GLN A 66 28.98 -0.56 9.44
C GLN A 66 29.34 -2.06 9.52
N ALA A 67 28.37 -2.95 9.31
CA ALA A 67 28.58 -4.40 9.26
C ALA A 67 29.40 -4.85 8.03
N LEU A 68 29.48 -4.04 6.96
CA LEU A 68 30.21 -4.39 5.74
C LEU A 68 31.72 -4.38 5.91
N ILE A 69 32.25 -3.63 6.87
CA ILE A 69 33.69 -3.55 7.15
C ILE A 69 34.21 -4.89 7.68
N TYR A 70 33.40 -5.61 8.46
CA TYR A 70 33.79 -6.87 9.10
C TYR A 70 33.39 -8.12 8.31
N TYR A 71 32.37 -8.04 7.45
CA TYR A 71 31.83 -9.20 6.74
C TYR A 71 31.49 -8.90 5.26
N PRO A 72 32.38 -9.26 4.31
CA PRO A 72 32.18 -8.97 2.90
C PRO A 72 31.02 -9.76 2.26
N ASP A 73 30.53 -10.84 2.87
CA ASP A 73 29.41 -11.62 2.33
C ASP A 73 28.05 -10.92 2.49
N LEU A 74 27.94 -9.95 3.42
CA LEU A 74 26.72 -9.16 3.63
C LEU A 74 26.53 -8.06 2.58
N ILE A 75 27.53 -7.84 1.72
CA ILE A 75 27.46 -6.87 0.63
C ILE A 75 26.26 -7.15 -0.29
N LYS A 76 25.85 -8.41 -0.45
CA LYS A 76 24.69 -8.78 -1.27
C LYS A 76 23.38 -8.21 -0.73
N ILE A 77 23.20 -8.25 0.59
CA ILE A 77 21.97 -7.79 1.25
C ILE A 77 21.96 -6.26 1.31
N CYS A 78 23.08 -5.62 1.65
CA CYS A 78 23.17 -4.16 1.71
C CYS A 78 23.11 -3.49 0.32
N LYS A 79 23.50 -4.19 -0.76
CA LYS A 79 23.31 -3.71 -2.15
C LYS A 79 21.83 -3.48 -2.50
N ASN A 80 20.90 -4.20 -1.88
CA ASN A 80 19.46 -4.00 -2.11
C ASN A 80 18.99 -2.62 -1.61
N ILE A 81 19.64 -2.04 -0.58
CA ILE A 81 19.33 -0.69 -0.09
C ILE A 81 19.61 0.33 -1.20
N ILE A 82 20.79 0.26 -1.81
CA ILE A 82 21.21 1.13 -2.92
C ILE A 82 20.28 0.93 -4.12
N PHE A 83 19.98 -0.32 -4.48
CA PHE A 83 19.09 -0.64 -5.59
C PHE A 83 17.70 -0.03 -5.40
N ASN A 84 17.07 -0.25 -4.24
CA ASN A 84 15.75 0.29 -3.94
C ASN A 84 15.76 1.83 -3.93
N LEU A 85 16.80 2.46 -3.37
CA LEU A 85 16.94 3.91 -3.38
C LEU A 85 17.04 4.47 -4.80
N ILE A 86 17.87 3.87 -5.66
CA ILE A 86 18.00 4.28 -7.06
C ILE A 86 16.67 4.12 -7.79
N CYS A 87 15.99 2.99 -7.62
CA CYS A 87 14.67 2.79 -8.21
C CYS A 87 13.65 3.83 -7.74
N CYS A 88 13.60 4.16 -6.45
CA CYS A 88 12.70 5.22 -5.94
C CYS A 88 13.00 6.61 -6.52
N ILE A 89 14.28 6.93 -6.74
CA ILE A 89 14.67 8.18 -7.42
C ILE A 89 14.18 8.18 -8.86
N ILE A 90 14.38 7.07 -9.59
CA ILE A 90 13.88 6.91 -10.97
C ILE A 90 12.36 7.07 -11.00
N LEU A 91 11.62 6.43 -10.08
CA LEU A 91 10.16 6.55 -10.01
C LEU A 91 9.68 7.98 -9.75
N SER A 92 10.42 8.73 -8.92
CA SER A 92 10.12 10.14 -8.65
C SER A 92 10.40 11.04 -9.86
N ILE A 93 11.40 10.70 -10.68
CA ILE A 93 11.67 11.41 -11.94
C ILE A 93 10.58 11.09 -12.97
N VAL A 94 10.21 9.81 -13.10
CA VAL A 94 9.18 9.37 -14.05
C VAL A 94 7.82 9.99 -13.72
N SER A 95 7.46 10.13 -12.43
CA SER A 95 6.17 10.73 -12.03
C SER A 95 6.03 12.22 -12.37
N VAL A 96 7.14 12.93 -12.62
CA VAL A 96 7.15 14.36 -12.98
C VAL A 96 7.41 14.57 -14.48
N LEU A 97 7.63 13.50 -15.24
CA LEU A 97 7.92 13.63 -16.67
C LEU A 97 6.69 14.19 -17.40
N PRO A 98 6.81 15.24 -18.23
CA PRO A 98 5.66 15.88 -18.88
C PRO A 98 4.80 14.90 -19.66
N LYS A 99 5.43 13.95 -20.38
CA LYS A 99 4.72 12.90 -21.12
C LYS A 99 3.79 12.06 -20.23
N VAL A 100 4.21 11.74 -19.01
CA VAL A 100 3.41 10.95 -18.05
C VAL A 100 2.27 11.81 -17.52
N GLN A 101 2.54 13.08 -17.21
CA GLN A 101 1.51 14.02 -16.74
C GLN A 101 0.46 14.33 -17.81
N ASP A 102 0.84 14.37 -19.08
CA ASP A 102 -0.09 14.55 -20.20
C ASP A 102 -1.06 13.37 -20.34
N ALA A 103 -0.61 12.15 -20.06
CA ALA A 103 -1.44 10.94 -20.13
C ALA A 103 -2.20 10.66 -18.83
N LEU A 104 -1.72 11.18 -17.69
CA LEU A 104 -2.33 11.00 -16.38
C LEU A 104 -2.23 12.31 -15.58
N PRO A 105 -3.13 13.29 -15.83
CA PRO A 105 -3.03 14.63 -15.26
C PRO A 105 -3.16 14.66 -13.73
N LYS A 106 -3.80 13.63 -13.16
CA LYS A 106 -3.92 13.45 -11.70
C LYS A 106 -2.69 12.80 -11.06
N SER A 107 -1.66 12.44 -11.82
CA SER A 107 -0.39 11.97 -11.26
C SER A 107 0.36 13.10 -10.57
N GLY A 108 0.43 13.01 -9.25
CA GLY A 108 1.15 13.98 -8.42
C GLY A 108 2.45 13.45 -7.84
N LEU A 109 3.27 14.37 -7.35
CA LEU A 109 4.53 14.06 -6.65
C LEU A 109 4.28 13.42 -5.27
N LEU A 110 3.11 13.66 -4.68
CA LEU A 110 2.70 13.08 -3.40
C LEU A 110 2.65 11.55 -3.47
N GLN A 111 2.04 10.99 -4.53
CA GLN A 111 1.89 9.55 -4.67
C GLN A 111 3.27 8.83 -4.72
N SER A 112 4.26 9.38 -5.43
CA SER A 112 5.62 8.83 -5.48
C SER A 112 6.34 8.93 -4.14
N SER A 113 6.09 9.99 -3.36
CA SER A 113 6.67 10.17 -2.03
C SER A 113 6.19 9.11 -1.02
N VAL A 114 4.90 8.75 -1.07
CA VAL A 114 4.29 7.72 -0.22
C VAL A 114 4.83 6.33 -0.58
N VAL A 115 4.91 6.02 -1.88
CA VAL A 115 5.50 4.76 -2.37
C VAL A 115 6.96 4.65 -1.97
N MET A 116 7.74 5.73 -2.11
CA MET A 116 9.15 5.76 -1.68
C MET A 116 9.30 5.46 -0.18
N LEU A 117 8.48 6.09 0.67
CA LEU A 117 8.50 5.85 2.11
C LEU A 117 8.19 4.39 2.45
N TYR A 118 7.20 3.81 1.76
CA TYR A 118 6.82 2.42 1.97
C TYR A 118 7.90 1.43 1.49
N VAL A 119 8.56 1.69 0.36
CA VAL A 119 9.70 0.89 -0.11
C VAL A 119 10.87 0.96 0.88
N MET A 120 11.15 2.14 1.46
CA MET A 120 12.16 2.28 2.52
C MET A 120 11.78 1.49 3.77
N TYR A 121 10.50 1.50 4.16
CA TYR A 121 9.99 0.67 5.25
C TYR A 121 10.13 -0.83 4.97
N LEU A 122 9.77 -1.31 3.77
CA LEU A 122 9.95 -2.72 3.39
C LEU A 122 11.43 -3.12 3.42
N THR A 123 12.31 -2.21 2.97
CA THR A 123 13.77 -2.41 3.03
C THR A 123 14.25 -2.56 4.47
N TRP A 124 13.88 -1.63 5.36
CA TRP A 124 14.19 -1.72 6.80
C TRP A 124 13.63 -2.99 7.44
N SER A 125 12.36 -3.29 7.17
CA SER A 125 11.68 -4.48 7.69
C SER A 125 12.37 -5.76 7.25
N SER A 126 12.84 -5.84 5.99
CA SER A 126 13.58 -7.01 5.50
C SER A 126 14.91 -7.21 6.24
N LEU A 127 15.67 -6.13 6.46
CA LEU A 127 16.97 -6.16 7.13
C LEU A 127 16.88 -6.55 8.60
N ASN A 128 15.81 -6.15 9.31
CA ASN A 128 15.60 -6.57 10.70
C ASN A 128 15.35 -8.08 10.85
N ASN A 129 14.87 -8.76 9.80
CA ASN A 129 14.72 -10.22 9.80
C ASN A 129 16.04 -10.93 9.42
N SER A 130 17.05 -10.20 8.95
CA SER A 130 18.38 -10.76 8.72
C SER A 130 19.19 -10.73 10.01
N HIS A 131 19.40 -11.91 10.60
CA HIS A 131 20.20 -12.04 11.82
C HIS A 131 21.67 -11.62 11.61
N THR A 132 22.16 -11.66 10.37
CA THR A 132 23.53 -11.29 10.02
C THR A 132 23.69 -9.77 9.91
N CYS A 133 22.66 -9.05 9.43
CA CYS A 133 22.71 -7.60 9.21
C CYS A 133 22.18 -6.78 10.40
N ARG A 134 21.48 -7.39 11.37
CA ARG A 134 20.83 -6.67 12.48
C ARG A 134 21.88 -6.02 13.40
N PRO A 135 21.85 -4.69 13.62
CA PRO A 135 22.82 -4.02 14.48
C PRO A 135 22.69 -4.48 15.94
N ALA A 136 23.82 -4.57 16.65
CA ALA A 136 23.91 -5.15 18.00
C ALA A 136 23.00 -4.47 19.06
N PHE A 137 22.68 -3.19 18.89
CA PHE A 137 21.71 -2.47 19.74
C PHE A 137 20.29 -3.04 19.62
N LEU A 138 19.86 -3.41 18.41
CA LEU A 138 18.55 -4.00 18.15
C LEU A 138 18.47 -5.47 18.58
N GLN A 139 19.59 -6.12 18.87
CA GLN A 139 19.64 -7.52 19.29
C GLN A 139 19.39 -7.70 20.80
N LYS A 140 19.53 -6.63 21.60
CA LYS A 140 19.35 -6.65 23.06
C LYS A 140 17.93 -6.29 23.53
N ALA A 141 17.04 -5.84 22.65
CA ALA A 141 15.68 -5.44 23.01
C ALA A 141 14.76 -6.68 23.04
N HIS A 142 14.40 -7.14 24.23
CA HIS A 142 13.60 -8.37 24.44
C HIS A 142 12.08 -8.13 24.54
N THR A 143 11.60 -6.93 24.22
CA THR A 143 10.19 -6.54 24.40
C THR A 143 9.69 -5.76 23.20
N PHE A 144 8.84 -6.38 22.38
CA PHE A 144 8.19 -5.84 21.18
C PHE A 144 9.10 -5.03 20.23
N ASP A 145 9.54 -5.69 19.14
CA ASP A 145 10.31 -5.03 18.10
C ASP A 145 9.52 -3.86 17.49
N ALA A 146 10.13 -2.67 17.45
CA ALA A 146 9.54 -1.46 16.84
C ALA A 146 9.07 -1.72 15.39
N GLN A 147 9.73 -2.63 14.68
CA GLN A 147 9.32 -3.10 13.35
C GLN A 147 7.92 -3.72 13.38
N SER A 148 7.60 -4.57 14.35
CA SER A 148 6.30 -5.23 14.46
C SER A 148 5.19 -4.22 14.77
N ILE A 149 5.46 -3.21 15.61
CA ILE A 149 4.51 -2.11 15.88
C ILE A 149 4.19 -1.33 14.60
N VAL A 150 5.22 -0.86 13.87
CA VAL A 150 5.02 -0.13 12.61
C VAL A 150 4.25 -0.98 11.59
N THR A 151 4.57 -2.28 11.53
CA THR A 151 3.89 -3.23 10.64
C THR A 151 2.40 -3.36 10.96
N LEU A 152 2.04 -3.44 12.25
CA LEU A 152 0.65 -3.53 12.69
C LEU A 152 -0.13 -2.24 12.42
N VAL A 153 0.51 -1.07 12.56
CA VAL A 153 -0.11 0.22 12.20
C VAL A 153 -0.43 0.28 10.71
N ILE A 154 0.53 -0.08 9.85
CA ILE A 154 0.32 -0.11 8.39
C ILE A 154 -0.78 -1.12 8.03
N TRP A 155 -0.75 -2.31 8.63
CA TRP A 155 -1.79 -3.32 8.47
C TRP A 155 -3.18 -2.76 8.82
N PHE A 156 -3.32 -2.12 9.99
CA PHE A 156 -4.58 -1.56 10.46
C PHE A 156 -5.11 -0.50 9.49
N ILE A 157 -4.26 0.44 9.06
CA ILE A 157 -4.63 1.48 8.09
C ILE A 157 -5.08 0.86 6.77
N CYS A 158 -4.38 -0.17 6.26
CA CYS A 158 -4.73 -0.82 5.00
C CYS A 158 -6.07 -1.56 5.06
N VAL A 159 -6.32 -2.29 6.15
CA VAL A 159 -7.58 -3.01 6.37
C VAL A 159 -8.73 -2.02 6.54
N LEU A 160 -8.51 -0.94 7.29
CA LEU A 160 -9.50 0.13 7.45
C LEU A 160 -9.81 0.79 6.10
N TYR A 161 -8.77 1.15 5.33
CA TYR A 161 -8.91 1.73 3.99
C TYR A 161 -9.68 0.81 3.06
N SER A 162 -9.35 -0.48 3.02
CA SER A 162 -10.06 -1.46 2.20
C SER A 162 -11.54 -1.58 2.60
N SER A 163 -11.83 -1.54 3.90
CA SER A 163 -13.21 -1.57 4.41
C SER A 163 -13.99 -0.33 4.00
N ILE A 164 -13.39 0.86 4.14
CA ILE A 164 -14.00 2.13 3.72
C ILE A 164 -14.20 2.15 2.21
N ARG A 165 -13.21 1.75 1.40
CA ARG A 165 -13.31 1.71 -0.06
C ARG A 165 -14.42 0.77 -0.53
N THR A 166 -14.49 -0.42 0.06
CA THR A 166 -15.52 -1.42 -0.24
C THR A 166 -16.91 -0.86 0.10
N ALA A 167 -17.03 -0.17 1.24
CA ALA A 167 -18.27 0.50 1.63
C ALA A 167 -18.60 1.71 0.73
N SER A 168 -17.62 2.53 0.31
CA SER A 168 -17.87 3.73 -0.50
C SER A 168 -18.26 3.40 -1.94
N ASN A 169 -17.71 2.33 -2.54
CA ASN A 169 -18.13 1.87 -3.87
C ASN A 169 -19.63 1.49 -3.89
N SER A 170 -20.18 1.05 -2.76
CA SER A 170 -21.63 0.80 -2.63
C SER A 170 -22.49 2.07 -2.65
N GLN A 171 -21.88 3.25 -2.42
CA GLN A 171 -22.55 4.55 -2.48
C GLN A 171 -22.34 5.27 -3.82
N VAL A 172 -21.19 5.08 -4.48
CA VAL A 172 -20.90 5.71 -5.79
C VAL A 172 -21.72 5.08 -6.92
N SER A 173 -21.93 3.76 -6.91
CA SER A 173 -22.84 3.08 -7.86
C SER A 173 -24.30 3.56 -7.73
N LYS A 174 -24.69 4.09 -6.56
CA LYS A 174 -26.01 4.73 -6.33
C LYS A 174 -26.11 6.17 -6.85
N LEU A 175 -24.99 6.85 -7.10
CA LEU A 175 -24.96 8.23 -7.60
C LEU A 175 -24.82 8.31 -9.13
N THR A 176 -24.34 7.24 -9.78
CA THR A 176 -24.20 7.14 -11.25
C THR A 176 -25.21 6.19 -11.91
N MET A 177 -26.32 5.84 -11.24
CA MET A 177 -27.49 5.28 -11.94
C MET A 177 -28.11 6.37 -12.83
N SER A 178 -27.52 6.49 -14.03
CA SER A 178 -28.05 7.19 -15.17
C SER A 178 -29.50 6.76 -15.37
N GLU A 179 -30.38 7.73 -15.20
CA GLU A 179 -31.50 7.95 -16.08
C GLU A 179 -31.13 7.51 -17.52
N LYS A 180 -31.59 6.33 -17.94
CA LYS A 180 -32.18 6.10 -19.27
C LYS A 180 -32.85 4.73 -19.39
N ILE A 181 -34.18 4.78 -19.38
CA ILE A 181 -35.06 4.20 -20.40
C ILE A 181 -34.96 2.67 -20.59
N LEU A 182 -35.91 1.95 -20.00
CA LEU A 182 -36.87 1.23 -20.81
C LEU A 182 -38.28 1.65 -20.39
N VAL A 183 -38.93 2.34 -21.33
CA VAL A 183 -40.38 2.54 -21.38
C VAL A 183 -41.04 1.18 -21.22
N GLN A 184 -41.81 0.99 -20.15
CA GLN A 184 -42.96 0.12 -20.19
C GLN A 184 -44.19 1.00 -19.98
N ASP A 185 -44.76 1.38 -21.12
CA ASP A 185 -46.11 1.90 -21.22
C ASP A 185 -47.07 0.86 -20.59
N GLY A 186 -47.87 1.29 -19.62
CA GLY A 186 -48.61 0.39 -18.75
C GLY A 186 -49.32 1.13 -17.64
N ASP A 187 -50.35 1.87 -18.03
CA ASP A 187 -51.43 2.39 -17.18
C ASP A 187 -51.77 1.49 -15.98
N SER A 188 -51.59 1.99 -14.75
CA SER A 188 -52.55 1.81 -13.66
C SER A 188 -52.19 2.64 -12.42
N ASP A 189 -53.23 3.32 -11.97
CA ASP A 189 -53.45 4.19 -10.82
C ASP A 189 -53.08 3.59 -9.43
N LEU A 190 -53.03 4.51 -8.44
CA LEU A 190 -53.22 4.34 -6.99
C LEU A 190 -51.98 4.37 -6.06
N GLY A 191 -51.94 5.40 -5.22
CA GLY A 191 -51.80 5.19 -3.76
C GLY A 191 -50.81 6.07 -2.99
N LYS A 192 -51.32 7.09 -2.30
CA LYS A 192 -50.70 7.75 -1.14
C LYS A 192 -50.29 6.73 -0.07
N GLY A 193 -49.18 6.97 0.65
CA GLY A 193 -48.90 6.28 1.92
C GLY A 193 -47.51 6.49 2.50
N ASP A 194 -47.42 7.42 3.45
CA ASP A 194 -46.65 7.41 4.70
C ASP A 194 -45.11 7.30 4.73
N ALA A 195 -44.54 8.41 5.20
CA ALA A 195 -43.19 8.56 5.73
C ALA A 195 -43.08 7.96 7.14
N GLU A 196 -43.13 6.63 7.25
CA GLU A 196 -42.77 5.93 8.49
C GLU A 196 -42.44 4.46 8.17
N SER A 197 -41.28 4.23 7.58
CA SER A 197 -40.68 2.90 7.54
C SER A 197 -39.18 3.08 7.46
N GLY A 198 -38.48 2.69 8.53
CA GLY A 198 -37.06 2.37 8.47
C GLY A 198 -36.86 1.20 7.52
N LYS A 199 -36.95 1.48 6.21
CA LYS A 199 -36.70 0.51 5.14
C LYS A 199 -35.23 0.11 5.29
N ALA A 200 -34.99 -1.06 5.86
CA ALA A 200 -33.76 -1.78 5.61
C ALA A 200 -33.74 -2.00 4.09
N TRP A 201 -33.02 -1.12 3.39
CA TRP A 201 -32.88 -1.21 1.95
C TRP A 201 -32.05 -2.45 1.65
N ASP A 202 -32.72 -3.48 1.16
CA ASP A 202 -32.08 -4.66 0.63
C ASP A 202 -31.27 -4.25 -0.60
N ASN A 203 -29.95 -4.46 -0.51
CA ASN A 203 -28.97 -3.99 -1.47
C ASN A 203 -28.43 -5.15 -2.32
N GLU A 204 -29.15 -6.28 -2.35
CA GLU A 204 -28.74 -7.54 -3.02
C GLU A 204 -29.72 -8.03 -4.11
N ASP A 205 -30.75 -7.25 -4.46
CA ASP A 205 -31.86 -7.74 -5.30
C ASP A 205 -31.49 -7.97 -6.80
N SER A 206 -30.36 -7.43 -7.27
CA SER A 206 -29.96 -7.64 -8.69
C SER A 206 -28.45 -7.69 -8.98
N GLU A 207 -27.59 -7.08 -8.16
CA GLU A 207 -26.13 -7.16 -8.34
C GLU A 207 -25.38 -6.80 -7.05
N VAL A 208 -24.34 -7.57 -6.70
CA VAL A 208 -23.54 -7.34 -5.49
C VAL A 208 -22.34 -6.46 -5.84
N VAL A 209 -22.20 -5.33 -5.15
CA VAL A 209 -21.16 -4.31 -5.39
C VAL A 209 -19.72 -4.86 -5.23
N TYR A 210 -19.55 -5.91 -4.42
CA TYR A 210 -18.26 -6.57 -4.21
C TYR A 210 -18.47 -8.06 -3.98
N SER A 211 -17.47 -8.87 -4.31
CA SER A 211 -17.52 -10.30 -3.99
C SER A 211 -17.39 -10.51 -2.47
N TRP A 212 -18.46 -10.98 -1.83
CA TRP A 212 -18.50 -11.31 -0.40
C TRP A 212 -17.43 -12.35 -0.03
N SER A 213 -17.20 -13.34 -0.90
CA SER A 213 -16.15 -14.36 -0.72
C SER A 213 -14.75 -13.76 -0.77
N PHE A 214 -14.47 -12.84 -1.72
CA PHE A 214 -13.16 -12.20 -1.82
C PHE A 214 -12.87 -11.30 -0.62
N PHE A 215 -13.88 -10.59 -0.11
CA PHE A 215 -13.77 -9.77 1.10
C PHE A 215 -13.35 -10.62 2.32
N HIS A 216 -14.06 -11.71 2.60
CA HIS A 216 -13.71 -12.61 3.71
C HIS A 216 -12.36 -13.29 3.52
N PHE A 217 -12.03 -13.65 2.27
CA PHE A 217 -10.72 -14.21 1.94
C PHE A 217 -9.59 -13.23 2.25
N MET A 218 -9.74 -11.95 1.90
CA MET A 218 -8.76 -10.91 2.24
C MET A 218 -8.59 -10.76 3.76
N PHE A 219 -9.68 -10.75 4.53
CA PHE A 219 -9.61 -10.70 6.00
C PHE A 219 -8.96 -11.94 6.62
N ALA A 220 -9.19 -13.12 6.06
CA ALA A 220 -8.50 -14.34 6.47
C ALA A 220 -6.99 -14.26 6.20
N LEU A 221 -6.59 -13.71 5.04
CA LEU A 221 -5.16 -13.45 4.77
C LEU A 221 -4.58 -12.39 5.72
N ALA A 222 -5.36 -11.37 6.06
CA ALA A 222 -4.98 -10.31 6.99
C ALA A 222 -4.70 -10.86 8.40
N SER A 223 -5.55 -11.79 8.89
CA SER A 223 -5.35 -12.42 10.20
C SER A 223 -4.10 -13.32 10.21
N LEU A 224 -3.87 -14.08 9.13
CA LEU A 224 -2.64 -14.86 8.95
C LEU A 224 -1.38 -13.97 8.93
N TYR A 225 -1.46 -12.79 8.33
CA TYR A 225 -0.36 -11.82 8.33
C TYR A 225 -0.05 -11.27 9.72
N VAL A 226 -1.09 -10.93 10.51
CA VAL A 226 -0.93 -10.48 11.90
C VAL A 226 -0.29 -11.58 12.74
N MET A 227 -0.75 -12.82 12.61
CA MET A 227 -0.16 -13.97 13.30
C MET A 227 1.35 -14.07 13.02
N MET A 228 1.76 -14.01 11.75
CA MET A 228 3.18 -14.05 11.36
C MET A 228 3.98 -12.85 11.86
N THR A 229 3.36 -11.67 11.93
CA THR A 229 4.02 -10.45 12.41
C THR A 229 4.23 -10.48 13.93
N LEU A 230 3.24 -10.95 14.69
CA LEU A 230 3.34 -11.08 16.15
C LEU A 230 4.35 -12.16 16.56
N THR A 231 4.52 -13.20 15.74
CA THR A 231 5.53 -14.25 15.98
C THR A 231 6.91 -13.92 15.39
N ASN A 232 7.15 -12.68 14.92
CA ASN A 232 8.40 -12.26 14.29
C ASN A 232 8.88 -13.23 13.18
N TRP A 233 7.93 -13.81 12.44
CA TRP A 233 8.17 -14.75 11.35
C TRP A 233 8.95 -16.02 11.75
N TYR A 234 8.88 -16.39 13.03
CA TYR A 234 9.59 -17.55 13.61
C TYR A 234 9.28 -18.90 12.92
N ASP A 235 10.32 -19.73 12.77
CA ASP A 235 10.22 -21.10 12.26
C ASP A 235 10.44 -22.12 13.40
N PRO A 236 9.40 -22.92 13.74
CA PRO A 236 9.46 -23.88 14.84
C PRO A 236 10.19 -25.20 14.53
N VAL A 237 10.49 -25.52 13.27
CA VAL A 237 11.04 -26.85 12.89
C VAL A 237 12.57 -26.85 12.83
N SER A 238 13.16 -25.70 12.53
CA SER A 238 14.60 -25.51 12.32
C SER A 238 15.34 -24.97 13.55
N SER A 239 14.60 -24.61 14.60
CA SER A 239 15.13 -24.03 15.84
C SER A 239 15.56 -25.12 16.82
N VAL A 240 16.79 -25.59 16.67
CA VAL A 240 17.49 -26.35 17.72
C VAL A 240 17.61 -25.45 18.97
N PRO A 241 17.37 -25.94 20.20
CA PRO A 241 17.55 -25.15 21.41
C PRO A 241 18.98 -24.61 21.48
N GLY A 242 19.16 -23.29 21.47
CA GLY A 242 20.47 -22.62 21.43
C GLY A 242 20.91 -22.12 20.05
N GLN A 243 20.12 -22.36 19.00
CA GLN A 243 20.34 -21.85 17.65
C GLN A 243 19.07 -21.12 17.16
N GLU A 244 18.67 -20.06 17.88
CA GLU A 244 17.55 -19.17 17.52
C GLU A 244 17.75 -18.39 16.19
N ALA A 245 18.81 -18.70 15.45
CA ALA A 245 19.43 -17.82 14.47
C ALA A 245 19.40 -18.32 13.00
N ALA A 246 18.80 -19.48 12.70
CA ALA A 246 18.90 -20.07 11.36
C ALA A 246 17.79 -19.65 10.36
N THR A 247 16.66 -19.08 10.77
CA THR A 247 15.44 -19.17 9.93
C THR A 247 14.55 -17.94 9.83
N ASN A 248 15.14 -16.82 9.42
CA ASN A 248 14.37 -15.68 8.90
C ASN A 248 14.81 -15.16 7.52
N GLN A 249 15.74 -15.87 6.85
CA GLN A 249 16.20 -15.53 5.49
C GLN A 249 15.06 -15.53 4.47
N ALA A 250 14.15 -16.50 4.54
CA ALA A 250 13.00 -16.55 3.65
C ALA A 250 12.05 -15.35 3.84
N SER A 251 11.81 -14.93 5.08
CA SER A 251 11.01 -13.72 5.39
C SER A 251 11.66 -12.45 4.86
N MET A 252 12.99 -12.33 4.97
CA MET A 252 13.75 -11.23 4.38
C MET A 252 13.55 -11.16 2.86
N TRP A 253 13.77 -12.27 2.14
CA TRP A 253 13.63 -12.29 0.67
C TRP A 253 12.21 -12.02 0.20
N VAL A 254 11.20 -12.52 0.93
CA VAL A 254 9.79 -12.20 0.64
C VAL A 254 9.56 -10.68 0.68
N LYS A 255 10.10 -9.98 1.68
CA LYS A 255 9.96 -8.52 1.81
C LYS A 255 10.76 -7.75 0.74
N ILE A 256 11.96 -8.24 0.39
CA ILE A 256 12.78 -7.65 -0.69
C ILE A 256 12.05 -7.78 -2.04
N ILE A 257 11.57 -8.97 -2.39
CA ILE A 257 10.81 -9.19 -3.63
C ILE A 257 9.55 -8.34 -3.63
N SER A 258 8.85 -8.23 -2.49
CA SER A 258 7.68 -7.36 -2.37
C SER A 258 8.02 -5.89 -2.62
N SER A 259 9.21 -5.42 -2.23
CA SER A 259 9.67 -4.06 -2.53
C SER A 259 9.87 -3.84 -4.04
N TRP A 260 10.41 -4.83 -4.75
CA TRP A 260 10.58 -4.77 -6.21
C TRP A 260 9.25 -4.84 -6.93
N LEU A 261 8.33 -5.69 -6.47
CA LEU A 261 6.97 -5.76 -7.00
C LEU A 261 6.24 -4.43 -6.78
N CYS A 262 6.41 -3.77 -5.64
CA CYS A 262 5.84 -2.44 -5.38
C CYS A 262 6.35 -1.41 -6.40
N ILE A 263 7.68 -1.37 -6.61
CA ILE A 263 8.32 -0.51 -7.61
C ILE A 263 7.78 -0.78 -9.01
N LEU A 264 7.69 -2.06 -9.40
CA LEU A 264 7.22 -2.47 -10.73
C LEU A 264 5.74 -2.16 -10.94
N LEU A 265 4.89 -2.44 -9.97
CA LEU A 265 3.45 -2.15 -10.05
C LEU A 265 3.19 -0.65 -10.15
N TYR A 266 3.92 0.16 -9.36
CA TYR A 266 3.80 1.62 -9.44
C TYR A 266 4.38 2.20 -10.72
N LEU A 267 5.52 1.67 -11.21
CA LEU A 267 6.05 2.05 -12.52
C LEU A 267 5.05 1.73 -13.64
N TRP A 268 4.44 0.54 -13.57
CA TRP A 268 3.46 0.10 -14.54
C TRP A 268 2.19 0.95 -14.49
N SER A 269 1.71 1.37 -13.30
CA SER A 269 0.54 2.26 -13.21
C SER A 269 0.77 3.62 -13.88
N LEU A 270 2.01 4.12 -13.88
CA LEU A 270 2.38 5.37 -14.58
C LEU A 270 2.58 5.18 -16.10
N ILE A 271 3.11 4.03 -16.52
CA ILE A 271 3.46 3.77 -17.93
C ILE A 271 2.30 3.17 -18.72
N ALA A 272 1.39 2.43 -18.09
CA ALA A 272 0.29 1.74 -18.77
C ALA A 272 -0.57 2.68 -19.63
N PRO A 273 -0.96 3.89 -19.18
CA PRO A 273 -1.70 4.85 -20.02
C PRO A 273 -0.95 5.31 -21.27
N LEU A 274 0.39 5.30 -21.24
CA LEU A 274 1.23 5.73 -22.38
C LEU A 274 1.38 4.66 -23.45
N VAL A 275 1.45 3.40 -23.03
CA VAL A 275 1.68 2.24 -23.90
C VAL A 275 0.37 1.71 -24.46
N LEU A 276 -0.70 1.70 -23.67
CA LEU A 276 -2.02 1.21 -24.04
C LEU A 276 -2.95 2.38 -24.40
N LYS A 277 -2.57 3.18 -25.39
CA LYS A 277 -3.34 4.34 -25.85
C LYS A 277 -4.77 4.01 -26.31
N ASP A 278 -5.04 2.75 -26.65
CA ASP A 278 -6.34 2.26 -27.14
C ASP A 278 -7.27 1.72 -26.04
N ARG A 279 -6.94 1.90 -24.75
CA ARG A 279 -7.81 1.50 -23.64
C ARG A 279 -8.24 2.74 -22.86
N GLU A 280 -9.52 3.07 -22.88
CA GLU A 280 -10.07 4.13 -22.04
C GLU A 280 -9.90 3.73 -20.57
N PHE A 281 -9.03 4.45 -19.85
CA PHE A 281 -8.93 4.39 -18.40
C PHE A 281 -9.94 5.39 -17.81
N ASN A 282 -11.22 5.04 -17.88
CA ASN A 282 -12.29 5.71 -17.13
C ASN A 282 -12.42 5.07 -15.74
#